data_AF-A0A7Z9GZ76-F1
#
_entry.id   AF-A0A7Z9GZ76-F1
#
_cell.length_a   1.000
_cell.length_b   1.000
_cell.length_c   1.000
_cell.angle_alpha   90.00
_cell.angle_beta   90.00
_cell.angle_gamma   90.00
#
_symmetry.space_group_name_H-M   'P 1'
#
loop_
_entity.id
_entity.type
_entity.pdbx_description
1 polymer ?
#
loop_
_entity_poly.entity_id
_entity_poly.type
_entity_poly.pdbx_seq_one_letter_code
_entity_poly.pdbx_strand_id
1 'polypeptide(L)'
;MSGPDVAAKSIRGKRVAFVGKLGGLTKREFQEYVRQEGGFVRDRKDLETADVDLIVIGADQWPPVDPAQLLTPAVQDAVAAGQVEILTETQWWEELGLMETDQHIRRLYTPAMLAELLGVSISIIRRWHRRGLIVPAREIHRLPYFDFQRPSGFWRA
;
A
#
# COMPACT_ATOMS: atom_id res chain seq x y z
N MET A 1 -5.63 21.73 -23.61
CA MET A 1 -5.27 22.02 -22.22
C MET A 1 -4.88 20.71 -21.58
N SER A 2 -3.59 20.37 -21.62
CA SER A 2 -3.07 19.18 -20.95
C SER A 2 -3.19 19.39 -19.45
N GLY A 3 -3.84 18.47 -18.74
CA GLY A 3 -3.82 18.43 -17.28
C GLY A 3 -2.38 18.32 -16.77
N PRO A 4 -2.13 18.55 -15.48
CA PRO A 4 -0.80 18.34 -14.91
C PRO A 4 -0.39 16.89 -15.24
N ASP A 5 0.67 16.75 -16.02
CA ASP A 5 1.40 15.50 -16.21
C ASP A 5 1.99 15.19 -14.83
N VAL A 6 1.21 14.52 -13.98
CA VAL A 6 1.73 13.93 -12.76
C VAL A 6 2.71 12.89 -13.25
N ALA A 7 3.99 13.26 -13.35
CA ALA A 7 5.01 12.41 -13.93
C ALA A 7 5.02 11.10 -13.17
N ALA A 8 4.38 10.08 -13.73
CA ALA A 8 4.29 8.77 -13.12
C ALA A 8 5.72 8.29 -12.90
N LYS A 9 6.00 7.84 -11.69
CA LYS A 9 7.34 7.41 -11.33
C LYS A 9 7.69 6.19 -12.15
N SER A 10 8.75 6.32 -12.93
CA SER A 10 9.22 5.23 -13.77
C SER A 10 9.88 4.14 -12.92
N ILE A 11 9.41 2.90 -13.11
CA ILE A 11 9.98 1.69 -12.51
C ILE A 11 10.83 0.90 -13.50
N ARG A 12 11.02 1.45 -14.72
CA ARG A 12 11.82 0.84 -15.77
C ARG A 12 13.25 0.64 -15.29
N GLY A 13 13.74 -0.60 -15.42
CA GLY A 13 15.09 -0.99 -15.01
C GLY A 13 15.26 -1.22 -13.50
N LYS A 14 14.26 -0.92 -12.67
CA LYS A 14 14.35 -1.11 -11.22
C LYS A 14 14.09 -2.55 -10.81
N ARG A 15 14.81 -3.03 -9.80
CA ARG A 15 14.57 -4.28 -9.06
C ARG A 15 13.51 -4.02 -8.00
N VAL A 16 12.31 -4.58 -8.20
CA VAL A 16 11.16 -4.33 -7.33
C VAL A 16 10.76 -5.61 -6.61
N ALA A 17 10.71 -5.55 -5.28
CA ALA A 17 10.20 -6.63 -4.45
C ALA A 17 8.85 -6.26 -3.83
N PHE A 18 8.07 -7.29 -3.50
CA PHE A 18 6.84 -7.13 -2.75
C PHE A 18 6.92 -7.88 -1.41
N VAL A 19 6.50 -7.22 -0.33
CA VAL A 19 6.48 -7.81 1.01
C VAL A 19 5.04 -8.02 1.50
N GLY A 20 4.73 -9.32 1.67
CA GLY A 20 3.63 -9.88 2.44
C GLY A 20 2.32 -10.14 1.70
N LYS A 21 1.19 -9.55 2.10
CA LYS A 21 -0.13 -9.74 1.49
C LYS A 21 -0.64 -8.47 0.82
N LEU A 22 -0.86 -8.57 -0.49
CA LEU A 22 -1.54 -7.54 -1.28
C LEU A 22 -3.02 -7.57 -0.92
N GLY A 23 -3.56 -6.40 -0.60
CA GLY A 23 -4.98 -6.24 -0.30
C GLY A 23 -5.82 -6.10 -1.58
N GLY A 24 -5.22 -5.54 -2.64
CA GLY A 24 -5.88 -5.33 -3.92
C GLY A 24 -5.43 -6.28 -5.03
N LEU A 25 -4.12 -6.50 -5.16
CA LEU A 25 -3.60 -7.39 -6.20
C LEU A 25 -3.37 -8.83 -5.76
N THR A 26 -3.28 -9.73 -6.71
CA THR A 26 -2.58 -10.99 -6.54
C THR A 26 -1.07 -10.79 -6.78
N LYS A 27 -0.25 -11.67 -6.21
CA LYS A 27 1.20 -11.68 -6.48
C LYS A 27 1.49 -11.76 -7.99
N ARG A 28 0.66 -12.50 -8.75
CA ARG A 28 0.82 -12.64 -10.20
C ARG A 28 0.60 -11.31 -10.91
N GLU A 29 -0.49 -10.61 -10.61
CA GLU A 29 -0.80 -9.33 -11.25
C GLU A 29 0.26 -8.27 -10.92
N PHE A 30 0.77 -8.25 -9.68
CA PHE A 30 1.92 -7.40 -9.33
C PHE A 30 3.15 -7.67 -10.21
N GLN A 31 3.48 -8.95 -10.40
CA GLN A 31 4.63 -9.33 -11.21
C GLN A 31 4.44 -9.00 -12.69
N GLU A 32 3.24 -9.20 -13.22
CA GLU A 32 2.89 -8.82 -14.58
C GLU A 32 3.04 -7.30 -14.77
N TYR A 33 2.54 -6.51 -13.82
CA TYR A 33 2.64 -5.06 -13.84
C TYR A 33 4.11 -4.58 -13.87
N VAL A 34 4.93 -5.07 -12.93
CA VAL A 34 6.35 -4.69 -12.86
C VAL A 34 7.07 -5.00 -14.17
N ARG A 35 6.79 -6.15 -14.79
CA ARG A 35 7.41 -6.53 -16.07
C ARG A 35 6.92 -5.68 -17.24
N GLN A 36 5.63 -5.35 -17.29
CA GLN A 36 5.04 -4.50 -18.34
C GLN A 36 5.66 -3.11 -18.35
N GLU A 37 5.92 -2.55 -17.17
CA GLU A 37 6.59 -1.26 -17.00
C GLU A 37 8.13 -1.33 -17.13
N GLY A 38 8.67 -2.51 -17.45
CA GLY A 38 10.10 -2.74 -17.71
C GLY A 38 10.98 -2.86 -16.46
N GLY A 39 10.40 -3.15 -15.29
CA GLY A 39 11.10 -3.48 -14.06
C GLY A 39 11.40 -4.98 -13.91
N PHE A 40 12.17 -5.32 -12.87
CA PHE A 40 12.57 -6.68 -12.54
C PHE A 40 11.99 -7.10 -11.20
N VAL A 41 11.18 -8.16 -11.18
CA VAL A 41 10.63 -8.70 -9.93
C VAL A 41 11.71 -9.40 -9.13
N ARG A 42 11.81 -9.05 -7.84
CA ARG A 42 12.66 -9.71 -6.85
C ARG A 42 11.83 -10.50 -5.84
N ASP A 43 12.40 -11.59 -5.35
CA ASP A 43 11.77 -12.48 -4.38
C ASP A 43 12.36 -12.30 -2.96
N ARG A 44 11.96 -13.17 -2.04
CA ARG A 44 12.37 -13.06 -0.63
C ARG A 44 13.87 -13.28 -0.43
N LYS A 45 14.53 -14.10 -1.25
CA LYS A 45 15.97 -14.37 -1.15
C LYS A 45 16.78 -13.14 -1.55
N ASP A 46 16.33 -12.41 -2.57
CA ASP A 46 16.96 -11.15 -2.98
C ASP A 46 16.91 -10.09 -1.87
N LEU A 47 15.90 -10.14 -1.00
CA LEU A 47 15.81 -9.27 0.19
C LEU A 47 16.81 -9.64 1.28
N GLU A 48 17.34 -10.87 1.33
CA GLU A 48 18.37 -11.23 2.32
C GLU A 48 19.68 -10.51 2.04
N THR A 49 19.95 -10.20 0.77
CA THR A 49 21.15 -9.48 0.30
C THR A 49 20.87 -8.02 -0.07
N ALA A 50 19.65 -7.52 0.16
CA ALA A 50 19.19 -6.21 -0.31
C ALA A 50 19.45 -5.96 -1.82
N ASP A 51 19.33 -6.99 -2.66
CA ASP A 51 19.45 -6.90 -4.14
C ASP A 51 18.14 -6.35 -4.73
N VAL A 52 17.75 -5.16 -4.31
CA VAL A 52 16.47 -4.52 -4.61
C VAL A 52 16.66 -3.00 -4.65
N ASP A 53 15.87 -2.30 -5.47
CA ASP A 53 15.84 -0.83 -5.53
C ASP A 53 14.58 -0.27 -4.87
N LEU A 54 13.49 -1.03 -4.91
CA LEU A 54 12.19 -0.63 -4.43
C LEU A 54 11.43 -1.79 -3.78
N ILE A 55 10.84 -1.54 -2.62
CA ILE A 55 9.99 -2.48 -1.91
C ILE A 55 8.58 -1.94 -1.81
N VAL A 56 7.61 -2.72 -2.27
CA VAL A 56 6.19 -2.44 -2.10
C VAL A 56 5.64 -3.26 -0.93
N ILE A 57 5.07 -2.59 0.08
CA ILE A 57 4.45 -3.20 1.25
C ILE A 57 2.95 -3.25 1.03
N GLY A 58 2.37 -4.45 1.14
CA GLY A 58 0.93 -4.65 1.00
C GLY A 58 0.13 -3.85 2.03
N ALA A 59 -0.99 -3.28 1.60
CA ALA A 59 -1.83 -2.39 2.42
C ALA A 59 -2.33 -3.04 3.72
N ASP A 60 -2.45 -4.37 3.76
CA ASP A 60 -2.87 -5.12 4.94
C ASP A 60 -1.83 -5.19 6.06
N GLN A 61 -0.58 -4.84 5.76
CA GLN A 61 0.54 -4.90 6.70
C GLN A 61 1.11 -3.52 7.00
N TRP A 62 0.48 -2.48 6.48
CA TRP A 62 0.82 -1.12 6.77
C TRP A 62 -0.38 -0.42 7.45
N PRO A 63 -0.18 0.20 8.62
CA PRO A 63 1.08 0.26 9.37
C PRO A 63 1.49 -1.07 10.00
N PRO A 64 2.79 -1.40 10.04
CA PRO A 64 3.26 -2.66 10.60
C PRO A 64 3.18 -2.64 12.13
N VAL A 65 2.71 -3.75 12.71
CA VAL A 65 2.73 -3.95 14.17
C VAL A 65 4.17 -4.02 14.69
N ASP A 66 5.08 -4.61 13.90
CA ASP A 66 6.52 -4.64 14.13
C ASP A 66 7.27 -4.41 12.80
N PRO A 67 7.83 -3.20 12.56
CA PRO A 67 8.59 -2.90 11.36
C PRO A 67 9.76 -3.86 11.11
N ALA A 68 10.39 -4.36 12.18
CA ALA A 68 11.58 -5.20 12.10
C ALA A 68 11.27 -6.61 11.60
N GLN A 69 10.02 -7.07 11.72
CA GLN A 69 9.60 -8.38 11.20
C GLN A 69 9.29 -8.35 9.70
N LEU A 70 9.01 -7.17 9.16
CA LEU A 70 8.59 -7.03 7.76
C LEU A 70 9.80 -7.07 6.81
N LEU A 71 10.90 -6.42 7.22
CA LEU A 71 12.10 -6.25 6.42
C LEU A 71 13.30 -6.96 7.07
N THR A 72 14.19 -7.53 6.25
CA THR A 72 15.46 -8.10 6.74
C THR A 72 16.38 -6.97 7.26
N PRO A 73 17.33 -7.26 8.17
CA PRO A 73 18.28 -6.25 8.63
C PRO A 73 19.05 -5.56 7.48
N ALA A 74 19.50 -6.34 6.48
CA ALA A 74 20.19 -5.80 5.31
C ALA A 74 19.34 -4.77 4.54
N VAL A 75 18.03 -5.03 4.40
CA VAL A 75 17.11 -4.10 3.77
C VAL A 75 16.88 -2.87 4.65
N GLN A 76 16.76 -3.03 5.97
CA GLN A 76 16.60 -1.90 6.89
C GLN A 76 17.80 -0.95 6.79
N ASP A 77 19.03 -1.49 6.77
CA ASP A 77 20.25 -0.71 6.60
C ASP A 77 20.28 0.01 5.24
N ALA A 78 19.92 -0.69 4.16
CA ALA A 78 19.87 -0.11 2.82
C ALA A 78 18.81 1.00 2.70
N VAL A 79 17.66 0.86 3.37
CA VAL A 79 16.63 1.90 3.46
C VAL A 79 17.14 3.10 4.27
N ALA A 80 17.78 2.87 5.41
CA ALA A 80 18.38 3.93 6.23
C ALA A 80 19.47 4.70 5.47
N ALA A 81 20.21 4.01 4.59
CA ALA A 81 21.20 4.59 3.69
C ALA A 81 20.59 5.27 2.44
N GLY A 82 19.27 5.20 2.24
CA GLY A 82 18.59 5.77 1.07
C GLY A 82 18.83 5.01 -0.24
N GLN A 83 19.31 3.77 -0.17
CA GLN A 83 19.61 2.91 -1.32
C GLN A 83 18.39 2.10 -1.77
N VAL A 84 17.47 1.82 -0.83
CA VAL A 84 16.22 1.11 -1.09
C VAL A 84 15.06 2.02 -0.73
N GLU A 85 14.13 2.16 -1.65
CA GLU A 85 12.89 2.87 -1.43
C GLU A 85 11.79 1.95 -0.90
N ILE A 86 10.91 2.47 -0.04
CA ILE A 86 9.72 1.77 0.43
C ILE A 86 8.49 2.55 -0.01
N LEU A 87 7.54 1.83 -0.61
CA LEU A 87 6.20 2.31 -0.89
C LEU A 87 5.17 1.38 -0.25
N THR A 88 4.07 1.95 0.21
CA THR A 88 2.85 1.17 0.46
C THR A 88 2.18 0.81 -0.86
N GLU A 89 1.34 -0.22 -0.87
CA GLU A 89 0.51 -0.59 -2.03
C GLU A 89 -0.32 0.61 -2.54
N THR A 90 -0.83 1.47 -1.66
CA THR A 90 -1.53 2.70 -2.06
C THR A 90 -0.61 3.68 -2.80
N GLN A 91 0.56 3.99 -2.23
CA GLN A 91 1.52 4.91 -2.85
C GLN A 91 2.03 4.37 -4.19
N TRP A 92 2.20 3.06 -4.29
CA TRP A 92 2.56 2.41 -5.55
C TRP A 92 1.57 2.77 -6.66
N TRP A 93 0.27 2.70 -6.39
CA TRP A 93 -0.75 3.06 -7.37
C TRP A 93 -0.77 4.53 -7.74
N GLU A 94 -0.62 5.40 -6.74
CA GLU A 94 -0.54 6.85 -6.93
C GLU A 94 0.64 7.22 -7.81
N GLU A 95 1.82 6.66 -7.52
CA GLU A 95 3.04 6.94 -8.27
C GLU A 95 2.98 6.39 -9.70
N LEU A 96 2.21 5.34 -9.94
CA LEU A 96 2.00 4.78 -11.27
C LEU A 96 0.91 5.50 -12.07
N GLY A 97 0.24 6.51 -11.49
CA GLY A 97 -0.87 7.22 -12.13
C GLY A 97 -2.13 6.37 -12.29
N LEU A 98 -2.22 5.23 -11.60
CA LEU A 98 -3.39 4.34 -11.59
C LEU A 98 -4.45 4.80 -10.58
N MET A 99 -4.10 5.74 -9.71
CA MET A 99 -5.03 6.50 -8.89
C MET A 99 -5.06 7.94 -9.40
N GLU A 100 -6.23 8.42 -9.82
CA GLU A 100 -6.44 9.86 -9.96
C GLU A 100 -6.19 10.49 -8.60
N THR A 101 -5.28 11.47 -8.54
CA THR A 101 -4.90 12.23 -7.33
C THR A 101 -6.05 13.13 -6.89
N ASP A 102 -7.20 12.55 -6.60
CA ASP A 102 -8.35 13.26 -6.11
C ASP A 102 -8.07 13.63 -4.65
N GLN A 103 -8.17 14.92 -4.30
CA GLN A 103 -7.79 15.41 -2.97
C GLN A 103 -8.61 14.75 -1.84
N HIS A 104 -9.75 14.13 -2.19
CA HIS A 104 -10.60 13.34 -1.31
C HIS A 104 -9.96 12.01 -0.85
N ILE A 105 -8.95 11.49 -1.53
CA ILE A 105 -8.26 10.23 -1.16
C ILE A 105 -7.44 10.39 0.12
N ARG A 106 -7.00 11.61 0.45
CA ARG A 106 -6.19 11.88 1.67
C ARG A 106 -6.92 11.58 2.99
N ARG A 107 -8.21 11.22 2.96
CA ARG A 107 -9.01 10.80 4.12
C ARG A 107 -9.56 9.37 4.01
N LEU A 108 -9.12 8.62 3.01
CA LEU A 108 -9.53 7.24 2.83
C LEU A 108 -8.55 6.28 3.53
N TYR A 109 -9.11 5.32 4.25
CA TYR A 109 -8.37 4.36 5.06
C TYR A 109 -8.54 2.94 4.50
N THR A 110 -7.45 2.21 4.36
CA THR A 110 -7.49 0.75 4.08
C THR A 110 -8.01 0.02 5.33
N PRO A 111 -8.39 -1.27 5.24
CA PRO A 111 -8.82 -2.03 6.41
C PRO A 111 -7.80 -2.05 7.55
N ALA A 112 -6.50 -2.11 7.23
CA ALA A 112 -5.43 -2.10 8.22
C ALA A 112 -5.31 -0.74 8.90
N MET A 113 -5.31 0.35 8.13
CA MET A 113 -5.27 1.71 8.68
C MET A 113 -6.50 2.01 9.55
N LEU A 114 -7.69 1.55 9.13
CA LEU A 114 -8.90 1.71 9.92
C LEU A 114 -8.87 0.88 11.22
N ALA A 115 -8.31 -0.34 11.15
CA ALA A 115 -8.14 -1.20 12.31
C ALA A 115 -7.24 -0.54 13.37
N GLU A 116 -6.09 -0.02 12.94
CA GLU A 116 -5.18 0.73 13.80
C GLU A 116 -5.84 1.98 14.38
N LEU A 117 -6.51 2.78 13.55
CA LEU A 117 -7.20 4.01 13.98
C LEU A 117 -8.26 3.75 15.07
N LEU A 118 -8.95 2.61 14.99
CA LEU A 118 -9.98 2.20 15.95
C LEU A 118 -9.44 1.34 17.10
N GLY A 119 -8.16 0.97 17.10
CA GLY A 119 -7.57 0.07 18.09
C GLY A 119 -8.15 -1.34 18.08
N VAL A 120 -8.59 -1.83 16.92
CA VAL A 120 -9.19 -3.17 16.75
C VAL A 120 -8.36 -4.04 15.79
N SER A 121 -8.59 -5.35 15.78
CA SER A 121 -7.94 -6.22 14.78
C SER A 121 -8.49 -5.99 13.37
N ILE A 122 -7.65 -6.13 12.34
CA ILE A 122 -8.08 -6.07 10.92
C ILE A 122 -9.16 -7.09 10.59
N SER A 123 -9.18 -8.23 11.27
CA SER A 123 -10.21 -9.27 11.13
C SER A 123 -11.61 -8.78 11.52
N ILE A 124 -11.70 -7.84 12.47
CA ILE A 124 -12.98 -7.18 12.85
C ILE A 124 -13.46 -6.29 11.71
N ILE A 125 -12.58 -5.43 11.16
CA ILE A 125 -12.90 -4.56 10.02
C ILE A 125 -13.37 -5.38 8.81
N ARG A 126 -12.63 -6.44 8.45
CA ARG A 126 -13.02 -7.36 7.38
C ARG A 126 -14.34 -8.07 7.64
N ARG A 127 -14.64 -8.40 8.89
CA ARG A 127 -15.92 -9.02 9.27
C ARG A 127 -17.06 -8.03 9.09
N TRP A 128 -16.90 -6.78 9.51
CA TRP A 128 -17.88 -5.72 9.29
C TRP A 128 -18.14 -5.49 7.81
N HIS A 129 -17.08 -5.38 7.00
CA HIS A 129 -17.21 -5.23 5.56
C HIS A 129 -17.96 -6.40 4.90
N ARG A 130 -17.56 -7.65 5.18
CA ARG A 130 -18.25 -8.84 4.64
C ARG A 130 -19.71 -8.96 5.09
N ARG A 131 -20.09 -8.34 6.21
CA ARG A 131 -21.46 -8.30 6.74
C ARG A 131 -22.24 -7.08 6.28
N GLY A 132 -21.63 -6.16 5.51
CA GLY A 132 -22.24 -4.91 5.07
C GLY A 132 -22.43 -3.86 6.17
N LEU A 133 -21.76 -3.98 7.32
CA LEU A 133 -21.85 -3.03 8.44
C LEU A 133 -21.06 -1.74 8.19
N ILE A 134 -20.03 -1.83 7.35
CA ILE A 134 -19.30 -0.70 6.79
C ILE A 134 -19.25 -0.89 5.28
N VAL A 135 -19.36 0.21 4.54
CA VAL A 135 -19.34 0.21 3.08
C VAL A 135 -18.13 1.01 2.63
N PRO A 136 -17.32 0.48 1.69
CA PRO A 136 -16.20 1.24 1.16
C PRO A 136 -16.72 2.47 0.40
N ALA A 137 -16.06 3.61 0.59
CA ALA A 137 -16.29 4.80 -0.21
C ALA A 137 -15.76 4.61 -1.64
N ARG A 138 -14.71 3.79 -1.79
CA ARG A 138 -14.12 3.43 -3.08
C ARG A 138 -13.49 2.05 -3.01
N GLU A 139 -13.44 1.35 -4.15
CA GLU A 139 -12.57 0.20 -4.33
C GLU A 139 -11.55 0.51 -5.43
N ILE A 140 -10.27 0.25 -5.16
CA ILE A 140 -9.18 0.47 -6.11
C ILE A 140 -8.42 -0.84 -6.21
N HIS A 141 -8.38 -1.41 -7.42
CA HIS A 141 -7.83 -2.75 -7.64
C HIS A 141 -8.31 -3.76 -6.60
N ARG A 142 -9.61 -3.80 -6.24
CA ARG A 142 -10.20 -4.72 -5.23
C ARG A 142 -9.81 -4.45 -3.76
N LEU A 143 -8.98 -3.43 -3.49
CA LEU A 143 -8.73 -2.95 -2.14
C LEU A 143 -9.83 -1.96 -1.75
N PRO A 144 -10.63 -2.25 -0.69
CA PRO A 144 -11.63 -1.31 -0.21
C PRO A 144 -11.00 -0.17 0.57
N TYR A 145 -11.45 1.05 0.28
CA TYR A 145 -11.07 2.29 0.94
C TYR A 145 -12.29 2.86 1.67
N PHE A 146 -12.16 3.12 2.96
CA PHE A 146 -13.23 3.62 3.82
C PHE A 146 -13.01 5.09 4.16
N ASP A 147 -14.06 5.91 4.03
CA ASP A 147 -14.04 7.27 4.57
C ASP A 147 -14.33 7.21 6.07
N PHE A 148 -13.35 7.62 6.87
CA PHE A 148 -13.56 7.81 8.31
C PHE A 148 -13.74 9.29 8.58
N GLN A 149 -14.97 9.77 8.41
CA GLN A 149 -15.36 11.06 8.96
C GLN A 149 -15.65 10.85 10.45
N ARG A 150 -14.83 11.44 11.33
CA ARG A 150 -15.32 11.70 12.70
C ARG A 150 -16.63 12.47 12.54
N PRO A 151 -17.72 12.08 13.21
CA PRO A 151 -18.89 12.95 13.29
C PRO A 151 -18.41 14.28 13.86
N SER A 152 -18.43 15.33 13.05
CA SER A 152 -18.16 16.69 13.51
C SER A 152 -19.35 17.12 14.38
N GLY A 153 -19.24 16.81 15.68
CA GLY A 153 -20.14 17.29 16.72
C GLY A 153 -21.53 16.68 16.73
N PHE A 154 -21.79 15.77 17.68
CA PHE A 154 -22.87 15.94 18.67
C PHE A 154 -22.81 14.77 19.66
N TRP A 155 -22.12 14.96 20.79
CA TRP A 155 -22.45 14.24 22.02
C TRP A 155 -22.62 15.31 23.10
N ARG A 156 -23.87 15.71 23.33
CA ARG A 156 -24.30 16.27 24.61
C ARG A 156 -25.04 15.15 25.33
N ALA A 157 -24.49 14.73 26.47
CA ALA A 157 -25.24 14.22 27.60
C ALA A 157 -24.88 15.12 28.78
#